data_AF-A0A917CU37-F1
#
_entry.id   AF-A0A917CU37-F1
#
_cell.length_a   1.000
_cell.length_b   1.000
_cell.length_c   1.000
_cell.angle_alpha   90.00
_cell.angle_beta   90.00
_cell.angle_gamma   90.00
#
_symmetry.space_group_name_H-M   'P 1'
#
loop_
_entity.id
_entity.type
_entity.pdbx_description
1 polymer ?
#
loop_
_entity_poly.entity_id
_entity_poly.type
_entity_poly.pdbx_seq_one_letter_code
_entity_poly.pdbx_strand_id
1 'polypeptide(L)'
;MTRKKTPKDNGWSEIYGGQAFIIPLDCLRHENLARLSPKGCKLLLTLGRQFSGFNNGYLCVTPSVLLKQGWSSASTIWEAVAECEHYGLIEKTQQGGRNRPSYYALTWRRIHKIENRAPLDAGPTLKPSNEWLNPKPSYQKPSRKKSTPATASTLSAGGASQKKLLRGRD
;
A
#
# COMPACT_ATOMS: atom_id res chain seq x y z
N MET A 1 41.97 -32.63 -25.86
CA MET A 1 40.51 -32.54 -26.06
C MET A 1 39.88 -31.99 -24.78
N THR A 2 39.46 -30.73 -24.78
CA THR A 2 38.80 -30.09 -23.62
C THR A 2 37.30 -30.43 -23.63
N ARG A 3 36.85 -31.18 -22.61
CA ARG A 3 35.43 -31.51 -22.41
C ARG A 3 34.65 -30.23 -22.15
N LYS A 4 33.89 -29.74 -23.14
CA LYS A 4 32.93 -28.64 -22.95
C LYS A 4 31.93 -29.09 -21.89
N LYS A 5 31.91 -28.41 -20.73
CA LYS A 5 30.86 -28.60 -19.73
C LYS A 5 29.54 -28.13 -20.35
N THR A 6 28.60 -29.05 -20.54
CA THR A 6 27.22 -28.69 -20.87
C THR A 6 26.71 -27.75 -19.76
N PRO A 7 26.18 -26.56 -20.09
CA PRO A 7 25.59 -25.69 -19.09
C PRO A 7 24.52 -26.47 -18.33
N LYS A 8 24.56 -26.44 -17.00
CA LYS A 8 23.51 -27.04 -16.18
C LYS A 8 22.24 -26.24 -16.45
N ASP A 9 21.21 -26.91 -16.96
CA ASP A 9 19.89 -26.32 -17.09
C ASP A 9 19.44 -25.84 -15.70
N ASN A 10 19.21 -24.53 -15.61
CA ASN A 10 18.83 -23.85 -14.38
C ASN A 10 17.35 -23.47 -14.38
N GLY A 11 16.56 -23.97 -15.35
CA GLY A 11 15.12 -23.75 -15.49
C GLY A 11 14.73 -22.38 -16.03
N TRP A 12 15.68 -21.44 -16.18
CA TRP A 12 15.40 -20.09 -16.65
C TRP A 12 15.13 -20.02 -18.15
N SER A 13 15.60 -20.99 -18.92
CA SER A 13 15.34 -21.12 -20.37
C SER A 13 13.87 -21.41 -20.69
N GLU A 14 13.12 -21.97 -19.76
CA GLU A 14 11.68 -22.25 -19.92
C GLU A 14 10.80 -21.02 -19.64
N ILE A 15 11.36 -19.98 -19.02
CA ILE A 15 10.63 -18.75 -18.70
C ILE A 15 10.64 -17.83 -19.92
N TYR A 16 9.45 -17.55 -20.47
CA TYR A 16 9.29 -16.61 -21.57
C TYR A 16 9.87 -15.23 -21.21
N GLY A 17 10.75 -14.71 -22.07
CA GLY A 17 11.44 -13.43 -21.86
C GLY A 17 12.60 -13.47 -20.86
N GLY A 18 12.91 -14.63 -20.26
CA GLY A 18 14.09 -14.84 -19.42
C GLY A 18 14.10 -14.06 -18.10
N GLN A 19 12.95 -13.52 -17.67
CA GLN A 19 12.81 -12.74 -16.43
C GLN A 19 11.59 -13.20 -15.66
N ALA A 20 11.74 -13.31 -14.33
CA ALA A 20 10.64 -13.62 -13.44
C ALA A 20 10.67 -12.77 -12.18
N PHE A 21 9.49 -12.48 -11.66
CA PHE A 21 9.33 -11.97 -10.30
C PHE A 21 9.24 -13.17 -9.34
N ILE A 22 10.21 -13.29 -8.44
CA ILE A 22 10.26 -14.40 -7.48
C ILE A 22 9.69 -13.96 -6.14
N ILE A 23 8.74 -14.76 -5.65
CA ILE A 23 8.36 -14.82 -4.24
C ILE A 23 8.96 -16.11 -3.67
N PRO A 24 9.76 -16.07 -2.59
CA PRO A 24 10.30 -17.27 -1.97
C PRO A 24 9.18 -18.26 -1.64
N LEU A 25 9.42 -19.55 -1.87
CA LEU A 25 8.40 -20.57 -1.64
C LEU A 25 7.97 -20.64 -0.18
N ASP A 26 8.91 -20.42 0.75
CA ASP A 26 8.63 -20.34 2.18
C ASP A 26 7.72 -19.15 2.51
N CYS A 27 7.92 -18.00 1.84
CA CYS A 27 7.06 -16.84 1.98
C CYS A 27 5.65 -17.12 1.42
N LEU A 28 5.55 -17.76 0.26
CA LEU A 28 4.26 -18.19 -0.32
C LEU A 28 3.49 -19.16 0.57
N ARG A 29 4.19 -20.00 1.33
CA ARG A 29 3.59 -20.98 2.25
C ARG A 29 3.40 -20.46 3.67
N HIS A 30 3.92 -19.27 3.98
CA HIS A 30 3.82 -18.68 5.29
C HIS A 30 2.39 -18.20 5.57
N GLU A 31 1.94 -18.33 6.81
CA GLU A 31 0.57 -18.00 7.19
C GLU A 31 0.21 -16.52 6.94
N ASN A 32 1.19 -15.62 7.08
CA ASN A 32 1.01 -14.19 6.82
C ASN A 32 0.58 -13.92 5.37
N LEU A 33 1.16 -14.63 4.40
CA LEU A 33 0.77 -14.50 2.99
C LEU A 33 -0.56 -15.22 2.73
N ALA A 34 -0.77 -16.40 3.31
CA ALA A 34 -2.01 -17.15 3.18
C ALA A 34 -3.24 -16.37 3.72
N ARG A 35 -3.04 -15.50 4.72
CA ARG A 35 -4.08 -14.65 5.32
C ARG A 35 -4.36 -13.36 4.52
N LEU A 36 -3.59 -13.05 3.47
CA LEU A 36 -3.83 -11.86 2.66
C LEU A 36 -5.18 -11.91 1.96
N SER A 37 -5.85 -10.76 1.93
CA SER A 37 -6.98 -10.56 1.04
C SER A 37 -6.54 -10.56 -0.44
N PRO A 38 -7.48 -10.79 -1.39
CA PRO A 38 -7.18 -10.68 -2.82
C PRO A 38 -6.60 -9.32 -3.22
N LYS A 39 -6.95 -8.24 -2.50
CA LYS A 39 -6.40 -6.89 -2.73
C LYS A 39 -4.94 -6.80 -2.27
N GLY A 40 -4.59 -7.39 -1.13
CA GLY A 40 -3.20 -7.51 -0.67
C GLY A 40 -2.35 -8.31 -1.66
N CYS A 41 -2.85 -9.46 -2.14
CA CYS A 41 -2.18 -10.24 -3.20
C CYS A 41 -2.01 -9.41 -4.49
N LYS A 42 -3.05 -8.69 -4.92
CA LYS A 42 -2.96 -7.77 -6.08
C LYS A 42 -1.90 -6.69 -5.87
N LEU A 43 -1.74 -6.16 -4.65
CA LEU A 43 -0.68 -5.19 -4.35
C LEU A 43 0.71 -5.80 -4.51
N LEU A 44 0.95 -7.00 -3.99
CA LEU A 44 2.25 -7.69 -4.18
C LEU A 44 2.57 -7.89 -5.67
N LEU A 45 1.60 -8.32 -6.47
CA LEU A 45 1.77 -8.44 -7.93
C LEU A 45 2.00 -7.07 -8.61
N THR A 46 1.33 -6.02 -8.13
CA THR A 46 1.52 -4.65 -8.63
C THR A 46 2.92 -4.14 -8.35
N LEU A 47 3.49 -4.46 -7.19
CA LEU A 47 4.87 -4.15 -6.83
C LEU A 47 5.86 -5.00 -7.63
N GLY A 48 5.55 -6.29 -7.82
CA GLY A 48 6.32 -7.20 -8.67
C GLY A 48 6.42 -6.72 -10.12
N ARG A 49 5.34 -6.15 -10.68
CA ARG A 49 5.35 -5.53 -12.01
C ARG A 49 6.34 -4.35 -12.13
N GLN A 50 6.59 -3.63 -11.04
CA GLN A 50 7.54 -2.50 -11.02
C GLN A 50 8.98 -2.94 -10.78
N PHE A 51 9.18 -4.19 -10.35
CA PHE A 51 10.46 -4.67 -9.90
C PHE A 51 11.36 -5.06 -11.08
N SER A 52 12.57 -4.49 -11.15
CA SER A 52 13.54 -4.68 -12.24
C SER A 52 14.81 -5.42 -11.82
N GLY A 53 14.86 -5.98 -10.60
CA GLY A 53 16.03 -6.69 -10.07
C GLY A 53 16.85 -5.88 -9.06
N PHE A 54 17.07 -4.59 -9.34
CA PHE A 54 17.98 -3.73 -8.58
C PHE A 54 17.32 -2.46 -8.04
N ASN A 55 15.98 -2.42 -8.00
CA ASN A 55 15.20 -1.26 -7.57
C ASN A 55 14.31 -1.52 -6.34
N ASN A 56 14.48 -2.65 -5.64
CA ASN A 56 13.75 -2.88 -4.38
C ASN A 56 13.95 -1.71 -3.40
N GLY A 57 12.86 -1.23 -2.83
CA GLY A 57 12.82 0.01 -2.04
C GLY A 57 12.48 1.26 -2.83
N TYR A 58 12.36 1.18 -4.15
CA TYR A 58 11.85 2.25 -5.00
C TYR A 58 10.55 1.87 -5.72
N LEU A 59 9.77 0.95 -5.13
CA LEU A 59 8.51 0.49 -5.71
C LEU A 59 7.41 1.50 -5.35
N CYS A 60 6.85 2.14 -6.35
CA CYS A 60 5.95 3.27 -6.18
C CYS A 60 4.53 2.83 -5.83
N VAL A 61 4.00 3.38 -4.75
CA VAL A 61 2.59 3.29 -4.39
C VAL A 61 2.02 4.69 -4.29
N THR A 62 1.57 5.19 -5.43
CA THR A 62 0.88 6.48 -5.53
C THR A 62 -0.47 6.28 -6.23
N PRO A 63 -1.59 6.79 -5.69
CA PRO A 63 -2.91 6.56 -6.27
C PRO A 63 -3.01 6.94 -7.75
N SER A 64 -2.44 8.08 -8.18
CA SER A 64 -2.45 8.51 -9.58
C SER A 64 -1.77 7.53 -10.54
N VAL A 65 -0.79 6.75 -10.06
CA VAL A 65 -0.10 5.70 -10.83
C VAL A 65 -0.93 4.42 -10.82
N LEU A 66 -1.35 3.96 -9.64
CA LEU A 66 -2.04 2.67 -9.50
C LEU A 66 -3.45 2.67 -10.07
N LEU A 67 -4.17 3.80 -10.05
CA LEU A 67 -5.48 3.91 -10.69
C LEU A 67 -5.39 3.64 -12.21
N LYS A 68 -4.32 4.11 -12.87
CA LYS A 68 -4.05 3.80 -14.29
C LYS A 68 -3.68 2.33 -14.53
N GLN A 69 -3.37 1.58 -13.46
CA GLN A 69 -3.07 0.15 -13.48
C GLN A 69 -4.28 -0.70 -13.07
N GLY A 70 -5.50 -0.14 -13.11
CA GLY A 70 -6.73 -0.87 -12.85
C GLY A 70 -7.06 -1.04 -11.36
N TRP A 71 -6.57 -0.17 -10.50
CA TRP A 71 -7.05 -0.05 -9.12
C TRP A 71 -8.32 0.81 -9.08
N SER A 72 -9.27 0.45 -8.23
CA SER A 72 -10.60 1.10 -8.18
C SER A 72 -10.60 2.42 -7.43
N SER A 73 -9.83 2.52 -6.33
CA SER A 73 -9.82 3.72 -5.50
C SER A 73 -8.55 3.83 -4.66
N ALA A 74 -8.23 5.06 -4.24
CA ALA A 74 -7.15 5.34 -3.30
C ALA A 74 -7.36 4.62 -1.95
N SER A 75 -8.60 4.56 -1.44
CA SER A 75 -8.92 3.82 -0.20
C SER A 75 -8.55 2.36 -0.32
N THR A 76 -8.90 1.72 -1.43
CA THR A 76 -8.59 0.31 -1.68
C THR A 76 -7.08 0.06 -1.74
N ILE A 77 -6.32 0.99 -2.35
CA ILE A 77 -4.85 0.92 -2.39
C ILE A 77 -4.29 0.98 -0.96
N TRP A 78 -4.69 1.97 -0.17
CA TRP A 78 -4.15 2.15 1.18
C TRP A 78 -4.59 1.05 2.15
N GLU A 79 -5.79 0.50 2.00
CA GLU A 79 -6.21 -0.71 2.71
C GLU A 79 -5.29 -1.90 2.40
N ALA A 80 -4.96 -2.12 1.13
CA ALA A 80 -4.06 -3.20 0.73
C ALA A 80 -2.63 -2.98 1.22
N VAL A 81 -2.16 -1.73 1.22
CA VAL A 81 -0.84 -1.36 1.77
C VAL A 81 -0.79 -1.67 3.25
N ALA A 82 -1.77 -1.18 4.03
CA ALA A 82 -1.82 -1.40 5.47
C ALA A 82 -1.89 -2.88 5.82
N GLU A 83 -2.64 -3.67 5.05
CA GLU A 83 -2.68 -5.13 5.20
C GLU A 83 -1.31 -5.78 4.92
N CYS A 84 -0.65 -5.43 3.82
CA CYS A 84 0.67 -5.98 3.49
C CYS A 84 1.77 -5.55 4.49
N GLU A 85 1.71 -4.31 4.99
CA GLU A 85 2.61 -3.82 6.06
C GLU A 85 2.35 -4.55 7.38
N HIS A 86 1.07 -4.77 7.75
CA HIS A 86 0.69 -5.51 8.96
C HIS A 86 1.31 -6.91 8.99
N TYR A 87 1.26 -7.61 7.85
CA TYR A 87 1.85 -8.94 7.68
C TYR A 87 3.37 -8.94 7.40
N GLY A 88 4.01 -7.77 7.40
CA GLY A 88 5.46 -7.65 7.18
C GLY A 88 5.91 -8.07 5.79
N LEU A 89 5.02 -8.11 4.79
CA LEU A 89 5.35 -8.51 3.41
C LEU A 89 5.96 -7.34 2.61
N ILE A 90 5.61 -6.11 3.00
CA ILE A 90 6.21 -4.89 2.48
C ILE A 90 6.60 -3.96 3.62
N GLU A 91 7.55 -3.08 3.36
CA GLU A 91 7.97 -2.02 4.29
C GLU A 91 8.10 -0.70 3.55
N LYS A 92 7.65 0.40 4.18
CA LYS A 92 7.77 1.74 3.61
C LYS A 92 9.21 2.20 3.67
N THR A 93 9.76 2.57 2.52
CA THR A 93 11.14 3.05 2.39
C THR A 93 11.23 4.55 2.17
N GLN A 94 10.14 5.16 1.69
CA GLN A 94 10.04 6.60 1.54
C GLN A 94 8.62 7.07 1.85
N GLN A 95 8.51 8.04 2.75
CA GLN A 95 7.26 8.72 3.02
C GLN A 95 6.89 9.65 1.85
N GLY A 96 5.72 9.43 1.28
CA GLY A 96 5.16 10.31 0.26
C GLY A 96 4.69 11.65 0.84
N GLY A 97 4.42 12.59 -0.06
CA GLY A 97 3.97 13.95 0.26
C GLY A 97 3.73 14.76 -1.02
N ARG A 98 3.70 16.09 -0.89
CA ARG A 98 3.57 16.96 -2.07
C ARG A 98 4.78 16.78 -2.99
N ASN A 99 4.53 16.38 -4.24
CA ASN A 99 5.55 16.07 -5.24
C ASN A 99 6.54 14.96 -4.84
N ARG A 100 6.20 14.12 -3.85
CA ARG A 100 7.03 13.01 -3.40
C ARG A 100 6.22 11.71 -3.37
N PRO A 101 6.60 10.68 -4.14
CA PRO A 101 5.91 9.40 -4.13
C PRO A 101 6.20 8.64 -2.84
N SER A 102 5.24 7.80 -2.42
CA SER A 102 5.50 6.79 -1.38
C SER A 102 6.18 5.60 -2.02
N TYR A 103 7.35 5.20 -1.49
CA TYR A 103 8.06 4.01 -1.93
C TYR A 103 8.01 2.91 -0.88
N TYR A 104 8.03 1.69 -1.37
CA TYR A 104 8.02 0.47 -0.58
C TYR A 104 9.09 -0.52 -1.08
N ALA A 105 9.49 -1.41 -0.17
CA ALA A 105 10.32 -2.58 -0.45
C ALA A 105 9.55 -3.86 -0.13
N LEU A 106 9.91 -4.93 -0.83
CA LEU A 106 9.54 -6.30 -0.47
C LEU A 106 10.52 -6.79 0.59
N THR A 107 10.02 -7.28 1.72
CA THR A 107 10.84 -7.57 2.91
C THR A 107 11.72 -8.80 2.78
N TRP A 108 11.47 -9.68 1.80
CA TRP A 108 12.36 -10.80 1.46
C TRP A 108 13.52 -10.43 0.53
N ARG A 109 13.68 -9.14 0.19
CA ARG A 109 14.84 -8.63 -0.56
C ARG A 109 15.45 -7.44 0.18
N ARG A 110 16.76 -7.26 0.03
CA ARG A 110 17.45 -6.06 0.54
C ARG A 110 16.94 -4.79 -0.15
N ILE A 111 17.06 -3.64 0.51
CA ILE A 111 16.79 -2.32 -0.07
C ILE A 111 18.01 -1.90 -0.90
N HIS A 112 17.79 -1.55 -2.16
CA HIS A 112 18.88 -1.15 -3.06
C HIS A 112 19.20 0.34 -2.94
N LYS A 113 20.46 0.67 -3.22
CA LYS A 113 20.88 2.04 -3.54
C LYS A 113 20.86 2.21 -5.06
N ILE A 114 20.35 3.34 -5.54
CA ILE A 114 20.49 3.76 -6.95
C ILE A 114 21.34 5.04 -6.94
N GLU A 115 22.49 5.02 -7.61
CA GLU A 115 23.50 6.09 -7.53
C GLU A 115 22.96 7.45 -7.98
N ASN A 116 22.17 7.49 -9.05
CA ASN A 116 21.63 8.73 -9.63
C ASN A 116 20.21 9.05 -9.17
N ARG A 117 19.87 8.70 -7.92
CA ARG A 117 18.54 8.94 -7.36
C ARG A 117 18.62 9.44 -5.93
N ALA A 118 17.60 10.21 -5.53
CA ALA A 118 17.46 10.67 -4.16
C ALA A 118 17.49 9.48 -3.17
N PRO A 119 18.14 9.66 -2.01
CA PRO A 119 18.18 8.64 -0.97
C PRO A 119 16.77 8.37 -0.43
N LEU A 120 16.53 7.10 -0.07
CA LEU A 120 15.34 6.66 0.63
C LEU A 120 15.42 7.04 2.11
N ASP A 121 14.27 7.27 2.75
CA ASP A 121 14.22 7.58 4.18
C ASP A 121 14.77 6.42 5.04
N ALA A 122 14.50 5.18 4.63
CA ALA A 122 15.00 3.98 5.30
C ALA A 122 16.48 3.64 5.00
N GLY A 123 17.07 4.27 3.97
CA GLY A 123 18.40 3.91 3.47
C GLY A 123 18.50 2.53 2.81
N PRO A 124 19.62 2.20 2.14
CA PRO A 124 19.86 0.89 1.56
C PRO A 124 20.26 -0.15 2.63
N THR A 125 19.98 -1.42 2.37
CA THR A 125 20.36 -2.52 3.28
C THR A 125 21.24 -3.57 2.60
N LEU A 126 22.04 -4.28 3.40
CA LEU A 126 22.85 -5.40 2.92
C LEU A 126 22.05 -6.71 2.87
N LYS A 127 21.07 -6.87 3.75
CA LYS A 127 20.25 -8.08 3.91
C LYS A 127 18.75 -7.71 3.87
N PRO A 128 17.87 -8.64 3.46
CA PRO A 128 16.43 -8.48 3.64
C PRO A 128 16.06 -8.37 5.13
N SER A 129 15.02 -7.60 5.44
CA SER A 129 14.49 -7.50 6.82
C SER A 129 13.77 -8.79 7.24
N ASN A 130 13.13 -9.47 6.28
CA ASN A 130 12.34 -10.68 6.48
C ASN A 130 11.25 -10.56 7.55
N GLU A 131 10.64 -9.37 7.71
CA GLU A 131 9.57 -9.14 8.69
C GLU A 131 8.39 -10.11 8.55
N TRP A 132 8.18 -10.65 7.34
CA TRP A 132 7.16 -11.65 7.04
C TRP A 132 7.33 -12.97 7.82
N LEU A 133 8.54 -13.27 8.33
CA LEU A 133 8.83 -14.46 9.14
C LEU A 133 8.16 -14.43 10.52
N ASN A 134 7.66 -13.27 10.95
CA ASN A 134 7.02 -13.11 12.25
C ASN A 134 5.51 -13.36 12.10
N PRO A 135 4.94 -14.48 12.59
CA PRO A 135 3.49 -14.68 12.71
C PRO A 135 2.71 -13.45 13.18
N LYS A 136 1.65 -13.08 12.46
CA LYS A 136 0.76 -11.97 12.83
C LYS A 136 -0.68 -12.45 12.91
N PRO A 137 -1.50 -11.96 13.86
CA PRO A 137 -2.93 -12.23 13.87
C PRO A 137 -3.60 -11.68 12.61
N SER A 138 -4.81 -12.14 12.29
CA SER A 138 -5.57 -11.67 11.13
C SER A 138 -5.74 -10.15 11.14
N TYR A 139 -5.46 -9.51 10.01
CA TYR A 139 -5.60 -8.06 9.83
C TYR A 139 -7.05 -7.62 10.03
N GLN A 140 -7.25 -6.67 10.95
CA GLN A 140 -8.55 -6.08 11.23
C GLN A 140 -8.68 -4.74 10.50
N LYS A 141 -9.67 -4.64 9.61
CA LYS A 141 -9.91 -3.39 8.89
C LYS A 141 -10.42 -2.32 9.86
N PRO A 142 -9.92 -1.08 9.80
CA PRO A 142 -10.46 0.01 10.59
C PRO A 142 -11.96 0.19 10.29
N SER A 143 -12.79 0.18 11.33
CA SER A 143 -14.21 0.46 11.15
C SER A 143 -14.37 1.89 10.63
N ARG A 144 -15.04 2.05 9.49
CA ARG A 144 -15.37 3.38 8.97
C ARG A 144 -16.28 4.06 9.99
N LYS A 145 -15.80 5.15 10.64
CA LYS A 145 -16.67 5.97 11.50
C LYS A 145 -17.84 6.48 10.64
N LYS A 146 -19.07 6.14 11.02
CA LYS A 146 -20.26 6.70 10.39
C LYS A 146 -20.25 8.20 10.65
N SER A 147 -20.28 9.02 9.61
CA SER A 147 -20.52 10.45 9.75
C SER A 147 -21.92 10.65 10.31
N THR A 148 -22.04 11.20 11.51
CA THR A 148 -23.33 11.65 12.04
C THR A 148 -23.92 12.67 11.07
N PRO A 149 -25.16 12.50 10.57
CA PRO A 149 -25.77 13.51 9.73
C PRO A 149 -25.91 14.80 10.55
N ALA A 150 -25.50 15.92 9.97
CA ALA A 150 -25.73 17.23 10.55
C ALA A 150 -27.25 17.41 10.75
N THR A 151 -27.68 17.54 12.00
CA THR A 151 -29.07 17.83 12.36
C THR A 151 -29.51 19.08 11.61
N ALA A 152 -30.51 18.96 10.73
CA ALA A 152 -31.14 20.09 10.09
C ALA A 152 -31.71 21.00 11.18
N SER A 153 -31.15 22.20 11.32
CA SER A 153 -31.71 23.24 12.17
C SER A 153 -33.05 23.68 11.59
N THR A 154 -34.15 23.22 12.20
CA THR A 154 -35.50 23.73 11.95
C THR A 154 -35.56 25.20 12.35
N LEU A 155 -35.65 26.11 11.38
CA LEU A 155 -36.10 27.48 11.60
C LEU A 155 -37.57 27.41 12.03
N SER A 156 -37.82 27.60 13.33
CA SER A 156 -39.16 27.82 13.88
C SER A 156 -39.65 29.20 13.42
N ALA A 157 -40.71 29.21 12.62
CA ALA A 157 -41.57 30.35 12.41
C ALA A 157 -42.62 30.42 13.54
N GLY A 158 -42.81 31.60 14.13
CA GLY A 158 -43.88 31.92 15.09
C GLY A 158 -43.47 33.09 15.98
N GLY A 159 -44.26 34.15 16.19
CA GLY A 159 -45.61 34.45 15.75
C GLY A 159 -45.93 35.91 16.14
N ALA A 160 -46.90 36.48 15.44
CA ALA A 160 -47.44 37.81 15.73
C ALA A 160 -48.11 37.86 17.12
N SER A 161 -47.93 38.97 17.84
CA SER A 161 -48.81 39.32 18.96
C SER A 161 -49.07 40.83 18.99
N GLN A 162 -50.29 41.21 18.64
CA GLN A 162 -50.87 42.50 19.00
C GLN A 162 -51.22 42.49 20.50
N LYS A 163 -50.88 43.56 21.24
CA LYS A 163 -51.73 44.04 22.33
C LYS A 163 -51.81 45.57 22.35
N LYS A 164 -53.05 45.98 22.54
CA LYS A 164 -53.69 47.29 22.50
C LYS A 164 -53.52 48.03 23.83
N LEU A 165 -53.51 49.37 23.76
CA LEU A 165 -54.09 50.35 24.70
C LEU A 165 -53.46 50.55 26.10
N LEU A 166 -53.03 51.78 26.37
CA LEU A 166 -53.48 52.57 27.54
C LEU A 166 -53.19 54.07 27.33
N ARG A 167 -54.14 54.88 27.81
CA ARG A 167 -54.24 56.36 27.72
C ARG A 167 -53.45 57.06 28.84
N GLY A 168 -53.05 58.30 28.58
CA GLY A 168 -52.77 59.40 29.54
C GLY A 168 -52.27 60.61 28.74
N ARG A 169 -53.00 61.74 28.61
CA ARG A 169 -52.98 62.94 29.50
C ARG A 169 -51.53 63.31 29.87
N ASP A 170 -50.99 64.46 29.48
CA ASP A 170 -51.57 65.82 29.45
C ASP A 170 -51.32 66.59 28.14
#